data_AF-A0A3P9JKN9-F1
#
_entry.id   AF-A0A3P9JKN9-F1
#
_cell.length_a   1.000
_cell.length_b   1.000
_cell.length_c   1.000
_cell.angle_alpha   90.00
_cell.angle_beta   90.00
_cell.angle_gamma   90.00
#
_symmetry.space_group_name_H-M   'P 1'
#
loop_
_entity.id
_entity.type
_entity.pdbx_description
1 polymer ?
#
loop_
_entity_poly.entity_id
_entity_poly.type
_entity_poly.pdbx_seq_one_letter_code
_entity_poly.pdbx_strand_id
1 'polypeptide(L)'
;MITVATVKGLWKGGGEKTKALLSYRATPLECGYSPAQLLMGRQLKTTLPQQPATLLPRWPVMKQLKTQQRRYKANQQPLFFGPPAAFA
;
A
#
# COMPACT_ATOMS: atom_id res chain seq x y z
N MET A 1 5.08 1.94 7.10
CA MET A 1 4.37 0.66 6.82
C MET A 1 3.00 1.07 6.31
N ILE A 2 2.77 1.12 4.98
CA ILE A 2 1.57 1.79 4.43
C ILE A 2 0.48 0.76 4.04
N THR A 3 0.72 -0.54 4.23
CA THR A 3 -0.16 -1.58 3.63
C THR A 3 -1.10 -2.29 4.61
N VAL A 4 -0.66 -2.56 5.84
CA VAL A 4 -1.40 -3.41 6.78
C VAL A 4 -2.62 -2.70 7.37
N ALA A 5 -2.47 -1.42 7.74
CA ALA A 5 -3.55 -0.67 8.37
C ALA A 5 -4.75 -0.43 7.41
N THR A 6 -4.47 -0.15 6.14
CA THR A 6 -5.50 0.08 5.11
C THR A 6 -6.31 -1.18 4.84
N VAL A 7 -5.66 -2.34 4.71
CA VAL A 7 -6.33 -3.64 4.53
C VAL A 7 -7.17 -3.98 5.76
N LYS A 8 -6.66 -3.73 6.98
CA LYS A 8 -7.41 -3.91 8.23
C LYS A 8 -8.68 -3.06 8.26
N GLY A 9 -8.62 -1.83 7.77
CA GLY A 9 -9.80 -0.96 7.60
C GLY A 9 -10.81 -1.50 6.59
N LEU A 10 -10.34 -1.90 5.40
CA LEU A 10 -11.16 -2.50 4.34
C LEU A 10 -11.90 -3.76 4.81
N TRP A 11 -11.26 -4.60 5.64
CA TRP A 11 -11.87 -5.83 6.14
C TRP A 11 -12.90 -5.63 7.24
N LYS A 12 -12.88 -4.49 7.93
CA LYS A 12 -13.88 -4.16 8.96
C LYS A 12 -15.25 -3.82 8.34
N GLY A 13 -15.29 -3.47 7.06
CA GLY A 13 -16.50 -3.05 6.32
C GLY A 13 -17.36 -4.17 5.73
N GLY A 14 -17.11 -5.44 6.03
CA GLY A 14 -18.03 -6.55 5.69
C GLY A 14 -18.15 -6.96 4.21
N GLY A 15 -17.49 -6.27 3.27
CA GLY A 15 -17.52 -6.61 1.84
C GLY A 15 -16.72 -7.85 1.44
N GLU A 16 -16.88 -8.31 0.19
CA GLU A 16 -16.10 -9.42 -0.39
C GLU A 16 -14.59 -9.11 -0.32
N LYS A 17 -13.89 -9.87 0.53
CA LYS A 17 -12.48 -9.66 0.88
C LYS A 17 -11.57 -9.67 -0.36
N THR A 18 -11.88 -10.49 -1.35
CA THR A 18 -11.12 -10.63 -2.61
C THR A 18 -11.22 -9.37 -3.48
N LYS A 19 -12.41 -8.80 -3.64
CA LYS A 19 -12.63 -7.53 -4.37
C LYS A 19 -11.98 -6.35 -3.66
N ALA A 20 -12.09 -6.30 -2.34
CA ALA A 20 -11.44 -5.29 -1.50
C ALA A 20 -9.91 -5.33 -1.60
N LEU A 21 -9.32 -6.53 -1.66
CA LEU A 21 -7.88 -6.68 -1.89
C LEU A 21 -7.49 -6.32 -3.33
N LEU A 22 -8.32 -6.64 -4.32
CA LEU A 22 -8.06 -6.29 -5.71
C LEU A 22 -8.03 -4.77 -5.90
N SER A 23 -9.04 -4.06 -5.37
CA SER A 23 -9.08 -2.60 -5.41
C SER A 23 -7.88 -2.00 -4.70
N TYR A 24 -7.56 -2.46 -3.49
CA TYR A 24 -6.39 -2.01 -2.74
C TYR A 24 -5.07 -2.17 -3.53
N ARG A 25 -4.89 -3.30 -4.21
CA ARG A 25 -3.69 -3.57 -5.01
C ARG A 25 -3.58 -2.67 -6.26
N ALA A 26 -4.70 -2.17 -6.75
CA ALA A 26 -4.78 -1.31 -7.93
C ALA A 26 -4.80 0.19 -7.57
N THR A 27 -5.21 0.57 -6.37
CA THR A 27 -5.26 1.98 -5.95
C THR A 27 -3.85 2.55 -5.75
N PRO A 28 -3.53 3.69 -6.38
CA PRO A 28 -2.27 4.38 -6.12
C PRO A 28 -2.23 4.89 -4.69
N LEU A 29 -1.10 4.68 -4.02
CA LEU A 29 -0.85 5.18 -2.67
C LEU A 29 -0.36 6.63 -2.72
N GLU A 30 -0.10 7.25 -1.57
CA GLU A 30 0.50 8.59 -1.48
C GLU A 30 1.89 8.68 -2.14
N CYS A 31 2.52 7.52 -2.40
CA CYS A 31 3.76 7.44 -3.18
C CYS A 31 3.55 7.48 -4.71
N GLY A 32 2.30 7.59 -5.19
CA GLY A 32 1.92 7.58 -6.61
C GLY A 32 1.87 6.20 -7.27
N TYR A 33 2.31 5.15 -6.57
CA TYR A 33 2.36 3.77 -7.07
C TYR A 33 1.37 2.87 -6.34
N SER A 34 0.82 1.89 -7.05
CA SER A 34 -0.04 0.88 -6.43
C SER A 34 0.79 -0.22 -5.75
N PRO A 35 0.24 -0.94 -4.74
CA PRO A 35 0.94 -2.04 -4.09
C PRO A 35 1.40 -3.13 -5.06
N ALA A 36 0.60 -3.43 -6.08
CA ALA A 36 0.97 -4.38 -7.14
C ALA A 36 2.15 -3.88 -7.97
N GLN A 37 2.20 -2.59 -8.29
CA GLN A 37 3.33 -1.97 -9.00
C GLN A 37 4.62 -2.03 -8.18
N LEU A 38 4.52 -1.86 -6.86
CA LEU A 38 5.70 -1.91 -5.99
C LEU A 38 6.27 -3.33 -5.86
N LEU A 39 5.40 -4.35 -5.87
CA LEU A 39 5.81 -5.75 -5.70
C LEU A 39 6.16 -6.44 -7.02
N MET A 40 5.46 -6.11 -8.11
CA MET A 40 5.55 -6.83 -9.39
C MET A 40 6.02 -5.93 -10.55
N GLY A 41 6.24 -4.63 -10.31
CA GLY A 41 6.58 -3.67 -11.36
C GLY A 41 5.45 -3.38 -12.34
N ARG A 42 4.26 -3.98 -12.20
CA ARG A 42 3.13 -3.82 -13.14
C ARG A 42 1.82 -3.55 -12.40
N GLN A 43 0.86 -2.94 -13.08
CA GLN A 43 -0.51 -2.89 -12.57
C GLN A 43 -1.26 -4.19 -12.88
N LEU A 44 -2.16 -4.58 -11.96
CA LEU A 44 -3.07 -5.70 -12.17
C LEU A 44 -4.21 -5.29 -13.09
N LYS A 45 -4.73 -6.25 -13.88
CA LYS A 45 -5.98 -6.06 -14.62
C LYS A 45 -7.12 -5.92 -13.62
N THR A 46 -7.85 -4.82 -13.73
CA THR A 46 -9.08 -4.58 -12.98
C THR A 46 -10.28 -4.52 -13.93
N THR A 47 -11.47 -4.40 -13.37
CA THR A 47 -12.71 -4.14 -14.13
C THR A 47 -12.73 -2.77 -14.80
N LEU A 48 -11.81 -1.87 -14.41
CA LEU A 48 -11.68 -0.55 -15.02
C LEU A 48 -10.79 -0.63 -16.27
N PRO A 49 -11.11 0.15 -17.32
CA PRO A 49 -10.24 0.25 -18.48
C PRO A 49 -8.89 0.85 -18.06
N GLN A 50 -7.81 0.16 -18.45
CA GLN A 50 -6.45 0.52 -18.09
C GLN A 50 -5.56 0.55 -19.32
N GLN A 51 -4.57 1.44 -19.31
CA GLN A 51 -3.63 1.56 -20.42
C GLN A 51 -2.77 0.28 -20.52
N PRO A 52 -2.65 -0.33 -21.72
CA PRO A 52 -1.90 -1.58 -21.92
C PRO A 52 -0.41 -1.47 -21.55
N ALA A 53 0.17 -0.28 -21.67
CA ALA A 53 1.56 -0.02 -21.29
C ALA A 53 1.82 -0.24 -19.79
N THR A 54 0.81 -0.03 -18.93
CA THR A 54 0.93 -0.13 -17.47
C THR A 54 0.82 -1.58 -16.96
N LEU A 55 0.37 -2.49 -17.83
CA LEU A 55 0.27 -3.93 -17.58
C LEU A 55 1.63 -4.64 -17.75
N LEU A 56 2.57 -4.00 -18.43
CA LEU A 56 3.94 -4.48 -18.59
C LEU A 56 4.76 -4.17 -17.33
N PRO A 57 5.66 -5.09 -16.91
CA PRO A 57 6.50 -4.88 -15.74
C PRO A 57 7.53 -3.78 -16.02
N ARG A 58 7.36 -2.64 -15.35
CA ARG A 58 8.31 -1.52 -15.29
C ARG A 58 8.57 -1.15 -13.84
N TRP A 59 9.76 -1.48 -13.36
CA TRP A 59 10.14 -1.22 -11.98
C TRP A 59 10.28 0.30 -11.71
N PRO A 60 9.64 0.82 -10.65
CA PRO A 60 9.81 2.21 -10.25
C PRO A 60 11.20 2.46 -9.65
N VAL A 61 11.63 3.73 -9.63
CA VAL A 61 12.92 4.15 -9.06
C VAL A 61 12.94 3.87 -7.55
N MET A 62 13.52 2.72 -7.18
CA MET A 62 13.50 2.21 -5.80
C MET A 62 14.15 3.14 -4.77
N LYS A 63 15.12 3.98 -5.18
CA LYS A 63 15.81 4.92 -4.27
C LYS A 63 14.84 5.94 -3.67
N GLN A 64 14.01 6.56 -4.51
CA GLN A 64 13.03 7.56 -4.08
C GLN A 64 11.95 6.93 -3.20
N LEU A 65 11.48 5.74 -3.58
CA LEU A 65 10.51 4.97 -2.81
C LEU A 65 11.01 4.66 -1.39
N LYS A 66 12.25 4.20 -1.26
CA LYS A 66 12.87 3.88 0.05
C LYS A 66 12.96 5.13 0.93
N THR A 67 13.30 6.28 0.38
CA THR A 67 13.35 7.55 1.13
C THR A 67 11.96 7.93 1.65
N GLN A 68 10.94 7.86 0.81
CA GLN A 68 9.55 8.12 1.22
C GLN A 68 9.11 7.13 2.30
N GLN A 69 9.37 5.83 2.12
CA GLN A 69 9.01 4.81 3.10
C GLN A 69 9.69 5.02 4.46
N ARG A 70 10.94 5.51 4.49
CA ARG A 70 11.63 5.86 5.73
C ARG A 70 10.93 7.02 6.45
N ARG A 71 10.51 8.06 5.72
CA ARG A 71 9.73 9.19 6.29
C ARG A 71 8.42 8.71 6.91
N TYR A 72 7.65 7.88 6.20
CA TYR A 72 6.41 7.32 6.77
C TYR A 72 6.66 6.42 7.97
N LYS A 73 7.73 5.59 7.96
CA LYS A 73 8.09 4.77 9.11
C LYS A 73 8.51 5.62 10.31
N ALA A 74 9.23 6.72 10.11
CA ALA A 74 9.59 7.65 11.19
C ALA A 74 8.32 8.22 11.86
N ASN A 75 7.34 8.61 11.04
CA ASN A 75 6.09 9.20 11.54
C ASN A 75 5.14 8.16 12.18
N GLN A 76 5.26 6.87 11.83
CA GLN A 76 4.40 5.79 12.37
C GLN A 76 5.00 5.03 13.56
N GLN A 77 6.31 5.12 13.80
CA GLN A 77 6.99 4.49 14.93
C GLN A 77 6.38 4.80 16.31
N PRO A 78 5.94 6.03 16.63
CA PRO A 78 5.31 6.30 17.93
C PRO A 78 3.94 5.64 18.11
N LEU A 79 3.32 5.11 17.04
CA LEU A 79 1.98 4.52 17.08
C LEU A 79 1.98 2.99 17.26
N PHE A 80 3.07 2.30 16.91
CA PHE A 80 3.12 0.83 16.88
C PHE A 80 3.74 0.22 18.14
N PHE A 81 4.63 0.96 18.80
CA PHE A 81 5.11 0.68 20.16
C PHE A 81 4.64 1.85 21.03
N GLY A 82 3.51 1.68 21.71
CA GLY A 82 3.19 2.56 22.83
C GLY A 82 4.30 2.45 23.89
N PRO A 83 4.59 3.52 24.64
CA PRO A 83 5.60 3.46 25.71
C PRO A 83 5.17 2.41 26.75
N PRO A 84 6.06 1.49 27.17
CA PRO A 84 5.81 0.62 28.33
C PRO A 84 6.03 1.42 29.63
N ALA A 85 5.31 2.53 29.83
CA ALA A 85 5.46 3.37 31.02
C ALA A 85 4.24 4.30 31.22
N ALA A 86 3.08 3.74 31.57
CA ALA A 86 1.98 4.51 32.17
C ALA A 86 0.87 3.62 32.79
N PHE A 87 1.22 2.47 33.35
CA PHE A 87 0.32 1.76 34.27
C PHE A 87 1.14 1.43 35.53
N ALA A 88 0.84 2.21 36.58
CA ALA A 88 1.10 2.03 38.01
C ALA A 88 2.30 1.14 38.42
#